data_AF-A0A094I227-F1
#
_entry.id   AF-A0A094I227-F1
#
_cell.length_a   1.000
_cell.length_b   1.000
_cell.length_c   1.000
_cell.angle_alpha   90.00
_cell.angle_beta   90.00
_cell.angle_gamma   90.00
#
_symmetry.space_group_name_H-M   'P 1'
#
loop_
_entity.id
_entity.type
_entity.pdbx_description
1 polymer ?
#
loop_
_entity_poly.entity_id
_entity_poly.type
_entity_poly.pdbx_seq_one_letter_code
_entity_poly.pdbx_strand_id
1 'polypeptide(L)'
;MPLTEVKPQNLEALKMDVKTAPKGQEDLLIRNIMRQFGRKAYGIYRHTIEDEIKDVAVTNEDSCMVYVITGRITVGEEDIIQDKVGEAEVAYLIQNGKTIKLHRVTAIVVFH
;
A
#
# COMPACT_ATOMS: atom_id res chain seq x y z
N MET A 1 -5.73 1.67 16.43
CA MET A 1 -4.69 2.72 16.39
C MET A 1 -5.08 3.58 15.21
N PRO A 2 -5.28 4.91 15.34
CA PRO A 2 -6.02 5.66 14.32
C PRO A 2 -5.31 5.57 12.96
N LEU A 3 -5.94 4.88 12.01
CA LEU A 3 -5.54 4.89 10.62
C LEU A 3 -5.97 6.23 10.01
N THR A 4 -5.00 7.00 9.51
CA THR A 4 -5.32 8.27 8.84
C THR A 4 -5.35 8.05 7.33
N GLU A 5 -6.48 8.33 6.69
CA GLU A 5 -6.60 8.26 5.24
C GLU A 5 -5.90 9.45 4.58
N VAL A 6 -5.09 9.17 3.57
CA VAL A 6 -4.38 10.15 2.75
C VAL A 6 -4.91 10.04 1.33
N LYS A 7 -5.38 11.16 0.78
CA LYS A 7 -5.90 11.21 -0.60
C LYS A 7 -4.77 11.47 -1.61
N PRO A 8 -4.83 10.85 -2.79
CA PRO A 8 -3.90 11.16 -3.87
C PRO A 8 -4.17 12.55 -4.44
N GLN A 9 -3.15 13.15 -5.06
CA GLN A 9 -3.25 14.40 -5.82
C GLN A 9 -4.17 14.24 -7.03
N ASN A 10 -4.12 13.10 -7.71
CA ASN A 10 -5.00 12.77 -8.83
C ASN A 10 -5.44 11.31 -8.77
N LEU A 11 -6.66 11.09 -8.28
CA LEU A 11 -7.24 9.76 -8.11
C LEU A 11 -7.40 9.01 -9.44
N GLU A 12 -7.92 9.67 -10.48
CA GLU A 12 -8.15 9.02 -11.77
C GLU A 12 -6.84 8.58 -12.43
N ALA A 13 -5.80 9.41 -12.36
CA ALA A 13 -4.47 9.04 -12.83
C ALA A 13 -3.89 7.85 -12.04
N LEU A 14 -4.05 7.85 -10.71
CA LEU A 14 -3.63 6.73 -9.86
C LEU A 14 -4.32 5.41 -10.25
N LYS A 15 -5.65 5.44 -10.41
CA LYS A 15 -6.43 4.26 -10.80
C LYS A 15 -5.97 3.73 -12.16
N MET A 16 -5.71 4.62 -13.12
CA MET A 16 -5.20 4.25 -14.45
C MET A 16 -3.79 3.65 -14.38
N ASP A 17 -2.87 4.25 -13.61
CA ASP A 17 -1.51 3.75 -13.43
C ASP A 17 -1.50 2.33 -12.84
N VAL A 18 -2.36 2.06 -11.85
CA VAL A 18 -2.47 0.74 -11.22
C VAL A 18 -3.07 -0.30 -12.18
N LYS A 19 -4.12 0.08 -12.93
CA LYS A 19 -4.80 -0.85 -13.86
C LYS A 19 -3.96 -1.19 -15.09
N THR A 20 -3.10 -0.27 -15.53
CA THR A 20 -2.31 -0.42 -16.76
C THR A 20 -0.85 -0.82 -16.51
N ALA A 21 -0.46 -1.00 -15.24
CA ALA A 21 0.89 -1.37 -14.85
C ALA A 21 1.37 -2.64 -15.57
N PRO A 22 2.47 -2.58 -16.34
CA PRO A 22 3.03 -3.76 -16.98
C PRO A 22 3.52 -4.75 -15.93
N LYS A 23 3.29 -6.06 -16.16
CA LYS A 23 3.86 -7.12 -15.31
C LYS A 23 5.40 -7.01 -15.31
N GLY A 24 6.02 -7.14 -14.14
CA GLY A 24 7.48 -7.06 -13.99
C GLY A 24 8.04 -5.63 -14.00
N GLN A 25 7.20 -4.60 -13.86
CA GLN A 25 7.61 -3.20 -13.70
C GLN A 25 7.17 -2.62 -12.36
N GLU A 26 7.42 -3.36 -11.28
CA GLU A 26 7.05 -2.99 -9.92
C GLU A 26 7.67 -1.64 -9.52
N ASP A 27 8.91 -1.36 -9.92
CA ASP A 27 9.58 -0.08 -9.65
C ASP A 27 8.87 1.11 -10.29
N LEU A 28 8.32 0.94 -11.50
CA LEU A 28 7.55 1.98 -12.18
C LEU A 28 6.21 2.20 -11.46
N LEU A 29 5.53 1.12 -11.09
CA LEU A 29 4.29 1.17 -10.35
C LEU A 29 4.46 1.89 -9.00
N ILE A 30 5.50 1.54 -8.24
CA ILE A 30 5.85 2.23 -6.99
C ILE A 30 6.02 3.73 -7.26
N ARG A 31 6.85 4.12 -8.24
CA ARG A 31 7.10 5.53 -8.56
C ARG A 31 5.84 6.29 -8.95
N ASN A 32 4.94 5.66 -9.71
CA ASN A 32 3.68 6.27 -10.13
C ASN A 32 2.77 6.51 -8.92
N ILE A 33 2.59 5.50 -8.06
CA ILE A 33 1.77 5.64 -6.85
C ILE A 33 2.39 6.69 -5.91
N MET A 34 3.72 6.65 -5.69
CA MET A 34 4.44 7.65 -4.87
C MET A 34 4.18 9.09 -5.30
N ARG A 35 4.21 9.36 -6.62
CA ARG A 35 3.99 10.71 -7.16
C ARG A 35 2.64 11.29 -6.74
N GLN A 36 1.63 10.44 -6.54
CA GLN A 36 0.29 10.86 -6.17
C GLN A 36 0.18 11.28 -4.70
N PHE A 37 1.07 10.83 -3.82
CA PHE A 37 1.00 11.13 -2.38
C PHE A 37 2.13 12.05 -1.88
N GLY A 38 2.84 12.70 -2.82
CA GLY A 38 3.98 13.56 -2.52
C GLY A 38 5.30 12.78 -2.44
N ARG A 39 6.40 13.41 -2.87
CA ARG A 39 7.74 12.80 -2.98
C ARG A 39 8.43 12.54 -1.62
N LYS A 40 7.78 11.83 -0.70
CA LYS A 40 8.42 11.27 0.50
C LYS A 40 8.91 9.84 0.24
N ALA A 41 9.73 9.30 1.13
CA ALA A 41 10.86 8.42 0.85
C ALA A 41 10.49 7.03 0.29
N TYR A 42 11.55 6.28 -0.01
CA TYR A 42 11.59 4.99 -0.70
C TYR A 42 10.32 4.12 -0.54
N GLY A 43 9.75 3.73 -1.68
CA GLY A 43 8.60 2.82 -1.72
C GLY A 43 9.01 1.36 -1.89
N ILE A 44 8.30 0.44 -1.22
CA ILE A 44 8.53 -1.00 -1.29
C ILE A 44 7.26 -1.69 -1.78
N TYR A 45 7.37 -2.44 -2.88
CA TYR A 45 6.33 -3.36 -3.31
C TYR A 45 6.41 -4.68 -2.55
N ARG A 46 5.27 -5.15 -2.05
CA ARG A 46 5.11 -6.46 -1.41
C ARG A 46 3.89 -7.14 -1.98
N HIS A 47 4.05 -8.42 -2.30
CA HIS A 47 2.94 -9.28 -2.70
C HIS A 47 3.06 -10.65 -2.01
N THR A 48 1.91 -11.22 -1.64
CA THR A 48 1.80 -12.57 -1.08
C THR A 48 0.89 -13.40 -1.98
N ILE A 49 1.41 -14.52 -2.49
CA ILE A 49 0.65 -15.45 -3.38
C ILE A 49 0.19 -16.69 -2.59
N GLU A 50 0.94 -17.07 -1.55
CA GLU A 50 0.69 -18.25 -0.72
C GLU A 50 -0.20 -17.93 0.49
N ASP A 51 -0.77 -18.98 1.10
CA ASP A 51 -1.69 -18.95 2.25
C ASP A 51 -0.98 -18.56 3.58
N GLU A 52 -0.15 -17.53 3.54
CA GLU A 52 0.63 -17.10 4.70
C GLU A 52 0.28 -15.67 5.12
N ILE A 53 0.02 -15.50 6.41
CA ILE A 53 0.01 -14.18 7.03
C ILE A 53 1.47 -13.76 7.20
N LYS A 54 1.89 -12.74 6.47
CA LYS A 54 3.26 -12.22 6.56
C LYS A 54 3.29 -10.91 7.30
N ASP A 55 4.09 -10.86 8.38
CA ASP A 55 4.43 -9.61 9.04
C ASP A 55 5.43 -8.85 8.16
N VAL A 56 5.01 -7.68 7.68
CA VAL A 56 5.89 -6.71 7.06
C VAL A 56 6.35 -5.75 8.14
N ALA A 57 7.65 -5.81 8.44
CA ALA A 57 8.29 -4.80 9.26
C ALA A 57 8.25 -3.47 8.50
N VAL A 58 7.59 -2.50 9.11
CA VAL A 58 7.75 -1.10 8.75
C VAL A 58 9.08 -0.68 9.38
N THR A 59 9.96 -0.01 8.64
CA THR A 59 11.32 0.39 9.11
C THR A 59 11.27 1.18 10.43
N ASN A 60 12.44 1.44 11.03
CA ASN A 60 12.64 2.19 12.29
C ASN A 60 12.04 3.62 12.35
N GLU A 61 11.22 4.02 11.38
CA GLU A 61 10.56 5.31 11.34
C GLU A 61 9.18 5.22 12.04
N ASP A 62 8.84 6.23 12.83
CA ASP A 62 7.61 6.26 13.65
C ASP A 62 6.31 6.29 12.81
N SER A 63 6.40 6.29 11.48
CA SER A 63 5.23 6.23 10.59
C SER A 63 5.57 5.66 9.22
N CYS A 64 4.58 5.03 8.59
CA CYS A 64 4.61 4.72 7.16
C CYS A 64 3.25 4.96 6.52
N MET A 65 3.22 5.05 5.20
CA MET A 65 1.99 5.13 4.43
C MET A 65 1.85 3.87 3.58
N VAL A 66 0.66 3.29 3.53
CA VAL A 66 0.40 2.05 2.78
C VAL A 66 -0.74 2.22 1.81
N TYR A 67 -0.45 1.92 0.55
CA TYR A 67 -1.45 1.84 -0.50
C TYR A 67 -1.72 0.37 -0.84
N VAL A 68 -2.96 -0.06 -0.66
CA VAL A 68 -3.38 -1.44 -0.95
C VAL A 68 -3.86 -1.51 -2.39
N ILE A 69 -3.11 -2.19 -3.25
CA ILE A 69 -3.48 -2.38 -4.67
C ILE A 69 -4.66 -3.34 -4.76
N THR A 70 -4.56 -4.46 -4.04
CA THR A 70 -5.63 -5.46 -3.87
C THR A 70 -5.33 -6.38 -2.69
N GLY A 71 -6.35 -7.04 -2.15
CA GLY A 71 -6.25 -8.00 -1.06
C GLY A 71 -6.65 -7.39 0.29
N ARG A 72 -6.13 -7.97 1.38
CA ARG A 72 -6.46 -7.57 2.74
C ARG A 72 -5.20 -7.39 3.56
N ILE A 73 -5.15 -6.31 4.34
CA ILE A 73 -4.15 -6.10 5.37
C ILE A 73 -4.80 -5.89 6.74
N THR A 74 -4.11 -6.28 7.80
CA THR A 74 -4.48 -5.92 9.18
C THR A 74 -3.37 -5.06 9.78
N VAL A 75 -3.77 -3.94 10.40
CA VAL A 75 -2.89 -3.03 11.12
C VAL A 75 -3.42 -2.87 12.54
N GLY A 76 -2.70 -3.44 13.52
CA GLY A 76 -3.21 -3.57 14.89
C GLY A 76 -4.45 -4.48 14.92
N GLU A 77 -5.62 -3.90 15.17
CA GLU A 77 -6.93 -4.58 15.21
C GLU A 77 -7.84 -4.19 14.03
N GLU A 78 -7.36 -3.33 13.11
CA GLU A 78 -8.15 -2.81 12.00
C GLU A 78 -7.83 -3.56 10.70
N ASP A 79 -8.87 -3.98 9.99
CA ASP A 79 -8.77 -4.61 8.68
C ASP A 79 -9.06 -3.63 7.55
N ILE A 80 -8.16 -3.59 6.56
CA ILE A 80 -8.32 -2.85 5.31
C ILE A 80 -8.47 -3.87 4.19
N ILE A 81 -9.54 -3.75 3.40
CA ILE A 81 -9.87 -4.68 2.32
C ILE A 81 -9.99 -3.91 1.01
N GLN A 82 -9.31 -4.40 -0.04
CA GLN A 82 -9.39 -3.90 -1.40
C GLN A 82 -9.59 -5.05 -2.39
N ASP A 83 -10.84 -5.34 -2.73
CA ASP A 83 -11.17 -6.50 -3.57
C ASP A 83 -10.91 -6.28 -5.07
N LYS A 84 -10.78 -5.02 -5.50
CA LYS A 84 -10.66 -4.66 -6.92
C LYS A 84 -9.38 -3.89 -7.18
N VAL A 85 -8.56 -4.40 -8.10
CA VAL A 85 -7.34 -3.73 -8.56
C VAL A 85 -7.69 -2.35 -9.14
N GLY A 86 -7.01 -1.32 -8.63
CA GLY A 86 -7.16 0.06 -9.12
C GLY A 86 -8.47 0.73 -8.74
N GLU A 87 -9.14 0.27 -7.68
CA GLU A 87 -10.28 0.98 -7.08
C GLU A 87 -9.97 1.63 -5.73
N ALA A 88 -8.77 1.42 -5.17
CA ALA A 88 -8.37 2.08 -3.92
C ALA A 88 -8.30 3.60 -4.08
N GLU A 89 -9.03 4.31 -3.23
CA GLU A 89 -9.19 5.77 -3.27
C GLU A 89 -8.23 6.54 -2.36
N VAL A 90 -7.68 5.84 -1.37
CA VAL A 90 -6.82 6.40 -0.33
C VAL A 90 -5.61 5.50 -0.07
N ALA A 91 -4.54 6.10 0.45
CA ALA A 91 -3.51 5.38 1.18
C ALA A 91 -3.74 5.57 2.69
N TYR A 92 -3.21 4.66 3.50
CA TYR A 92 -3.37 4.69 4.96
C TYR A 92 -2.05 5.07 5.61
N LEU A 93 -2.01 6.21 6.30
CA LEU A 93 -0.89 6.61 7.16
C LEU A 93 -1.03 5.87 8.50
N ILE A 94 -0.04 5.02 8.76
CA ILE A 94 0.12 4.20 9.95
C ILE A 94 1.17 4.87 10.82
N GLN A 95 0.77 5.39 11.98
CA GLN A 95 1.67 6.04 12.94
C GLN A 95 1.91 5.12 14.13
N ASN A 96 3.13 5.01 14.64
CA ASN A 96 3.51 4.16 15.79
C ASN A 96 3.26 2.64 15.56
N GLY A 97 3.05 2.21 14.31
CA GLY A 97 2.84 0.81 13.94
C GLY A 97 4.14 0.12 13.55
N LYS A 98 4.47 -1.00 14.21
CA LYS A 98 5.70 -1.77 13.92
C LYS A 98 5.52 -2.86 12.86
N THR A 99 4.30 -3.31 12.63
CA THR A 99 4.00 -4.49 11.82
C THR A 99 2.67 -4.34 11.07
N ILE A 100 2.67 -4.79 9.82
CA ILE A 100 1.48 -4.90 8.98
C ILE A 100 1.33 -6.36 8.59
N LYS A 101 0.16 -6.93 8.86
CA LYS A 101 -0.16 -8.31 8.46
C LYS A 101 -0.74 -8.31 7.06
N LEU A 102 -0.04 -8.92 6.13
CA LEU A 102 -0.55 -9.19 4.79
C LEU A 102 -1.32 -10.51 4.80
N HIS A 103 -2.55 -10.53 4.27
CA HIS A 103 -3.31 -11.77 4.06
C HIS A 103 -3.04 -12.34 2.67
N ARG A 104 -3.57 -13.53 2.39
CA ARG A 104 -3.43 -14.21 1.09
C ARG A 104 -3.86 -13.31 -0.08
N VAL A 105 -3.13 -13.36 -1.19
CA VAL A 105 -3.42 -12.61 -2.43
C VAL A 105 -3.50 -11.11 -2.16
N THR A 106 -2.49 -10.57 -1.49
CA THR A 106 -2.41 -9.14 -1.19
C THR A 106 -1.21 -8.51 -1.86
N ALA A 107 -1.43 -7.36 -2.50
CA ALA A 107 -0.39 -6.53 -3.08
C ALA A 107 -0.49 -5.12 -2.50
N ILE A 108 0.61 -4.64 -1.93
CA ILE A 108 0.69 -3.29 -1.34
C ILE A 108 1.94 -2.56 -1.81
N VAL A 109 1.89 -1.24 -1.71
CA VAL A 109 3.07 -0.38 -1.71
C VAL A 109 3.16 0.32 -0.36
N VAL A 110 4.31 0.16 0.30
CA VAL A 110 4.64 0.84 1.56
C VAL A 110 5.58 2.00 1.24
N PHE A 111 5.31 3.18 1.79
CA PHE A 111 6.14 4.38 1.71
C PHE A 111 6.64 4.73 3.11
N HIS A 112 7.90 5.18 3.19
CA HIS A 112 8.54 5.66 4.40
C HIS A 112 8.66 7.20 4.38
#